data_AF-A0A3E0GUF1-F1
#
_entry.id   AF-A0A3E0GUF1-F1
#
_cell.length_a   1.000
_cell.length_b   1.000
_cell.length_c   1.000
_cell.angle_alpha   90.00
_cell.angle_beta   90.00
_cell.angle_gamma   90.00
#
_symmetry.space_group_name_H-M   'P 1'
#
loop_
_entity.id
_entity.type
_entity.pdbx_description
1 polymer ?
#
loop_
_entity_poly.entity_id
_entity_poly.type
_entity_poly.pdbx_seq_one_letter_code
_entity_poly.pdbx_strand_id
1 'polypeptide(L)' 'MLIVDETGFLKKGCKSAGVQREYSGTADRIENCRLGVFCAYATSKGRTSIDRELCLPKSWIADRDRCRKAAVP' A
#
# COMPACT_ATOMS: atom_id res chain seq x y z
N MET A 1 16.70 -0.29 -15.51
CA MET A 1 15.48 -1.12 -15.44
C MET A 1 14.51 -0.43 -14.50
N LEU A 2 13.32 -0.11 -14.99
CA LEU A 2 12.23 0.37 -14.15
C LEU A 2 11.57 -0.85 -13.49
N ILE A 3 11.37 -0.79 -12.17
CA ILE A 3 10.76 -1.84 -11.36
C ILE A 3 9.52 -1.22 -10.71
N VAL A 4 8.38 -1.87 -10.86
CA VAL A 4 7.15 -1.54 -10.14
C VAL A 4 6.72 -2.78 -9.40
N ASP A 5 6.53 -2.65 -8.10
CA ASP A 5 6.18 -3.76 -7.21
C ASP A 5 5.13 -3.34 -6.19
N GLU A 6 4.28 -4.28 -5.81
CA GLU A 6 3.32 -4.10 -4.71
C GLU A 6 3.90 -4.73 -3.44
N THR A 7 3.86 -3.98 -2.34
CA THR A 7 4.28 -4.47 -1.03
C THR A 7 3.16 -4.34 -0.01
N GLY A 8 2.86 -5.44 0.68
CA GLY A 8 1.86 -5.48 1.74
C GLY A 8 2.45 -5.26 3.12
N PHE A 9 1.89 -4.31 3.87
CA PHE A 9 2.31 -4.00 5.23
C PHE A 9 1.26 -4.48 6.23
N LEU A 10 1.58 -5.51 7.01
CA LEU A 10 0.69 -6.05 8.04
C LEU A 10 0.36 -5.01 9.10
N LYS A 11 -0.89 -5.02 9.57
CA LYS A 11 -1.41 -4.05 10.55
C LYS A 11 -2.25 -4.73 11.61
N LYS A 12 -2.20 -4.16 12.82
CA LYS A 12 -3.15 -4.46 13.90
C LYS A 12 -4.13 -3.27 13.99
N GLY A 13 -5.43 -3.54 13.86
CA GLY A 13 -6.51 -2.53 13.90
C GLY A 13 -6.88 -1.94 12.53
N CYS A 14 -7.79 -0.94 12.55
CA CYS A 14 -8.50 -0.44 11.36
C CYS A 14 -8.26 1.03 11.00
N LYS A 15 -7.39 1.74 11.74
CA LYS A 15 -7.22 3.20 11.62
C LYS A 15 -6.24 3.67 10.54
N SER A 16 -5.26 2.83 10.14
CA SER A 16 -4.29 3.22 9.11
C SER A 16 -4.97 3.34 7.75
N ALA A 17 -4.66 4.38 6.97
CA ALA A 17 -5.17 4.55 5.61
C ALA A 17 -4.99 3.28 4.76
N GLY A 18 -6.04 2.92 4.03
CA GLY A 18 -6.09 1.75 3.15
C GLY A 18 -6.11 0.40 3.87
N VAL A 19 -6.10 0.34 5.21
CA VAL A 19 -6.04 -0.95 5.91
C VAL A 19 -7.34 -1.74 5.79
N GLN A 20 -7.25 -2.98 5.32
CA GLN A 20 -8.34 -3.97 5.33
C GLN A 20 -7.76 -5.39 5.19
N ARG A 21 -8.65 -6.38 5.15
CA ARG A 21 -8.27 -7.74 4.78
C ARG A 21 -8.18 -7.85 3.26
N GLU A 22 -6.97 -8.02 2.77
CA GLU A 22 -6.68 -8.25 1.35
C GLU A 22 -5.42 -9.10 1.20
N TYR A 23 -5.16 -9.59 -0.01
CA TYR A 23 -3.98 -10.40 -0.26
C TYR A 23 -2.73 -9.53 -0.16
N SER A 24 -1.78 -9.94 0.68
CA SER A 24 -0.47 -9.31 0.79
C SER A 24 0.55 -10.21 0.10
N GLY A 25 1.17 -9.73 -0.97
CA GLY A 25 2.26 -10.45 -1.64
C GLY A 25 3.43 -10.76 -0.71
N THR A 26 3.69 -9.89 0.29
CA THR A 26 4.76 -10.10 1.28
C THR A 26 4.44 -11.20 2.30
N ALA A 27 3.16 -11.37 2.65
CA ALA A 27 2.74 -12.41 3.59
C ALA A 27 2.28 -13.70 2.90
N ASP A 28 2.10 -13.65 1.58
CA ASP A 28 1.54 -14.72 0.74
C ASP A 28 0.19 -15.25 1.22
N ARG A 29 -0.67 -14.34 1.71
CA ARG A 29 -2.02 -14.67 2.18
C ARG A 29 -2.89 -13.43 2.32
N ILE A 30 -4.20 -13.65 2.46
CA ILE A 30 -5.15 -12.61 2.85
C ILE A 30 -4.97 -12.29 4.34
N GLU A 31 -4.57 -11.06 4.63
CA GLU A 31 -4.37 -10.57 5.99
C GLU A 31 -4.80 -9.12 6.13
N ASN A 32 -4.97 -8.67 7.37
CA ASN A 32 -5.19 -7.26 7.64
C ASN A 32 -3.91 -6.47 7.35
N CYS A 33 -3.87 -5.81 6.20
CA CYS A 33 -2.71 -5.10 5.72
C CYS A 33 -3.12 -3.83 4.95
N ARG A 34 -2.13 -3.04 4.56
CA ARG A 34 -2.27 -2.00 3.55
C ARG A 34 -1.29 -2.28 2.43
N LEU A 35 -1.65 -1.96 1.19
CA LEU A 35 -0.81 -2.20 0.03
C LEU A 35 -0.20 -0.89 -0.46
N GLY A 36 1.12 -0.87 -0.63
CA GLY A 36 1.82 0.24 -1.28
C GLY A 36 2.39 -0.22 -2.61
N VAL A 37 2.29 0.62 -3.62
CA VAL A 37 2.96 0.41 -4.92
C VAL A 37 4.23 1.25 -4.91
N PHE A 38 5.37 0.61 -5.20
CA PHE A 38 6.68 1.25 -5.20
C PHE A 38 7.29 1.21 -6.58
N CYS A 39 7.86 2.33 -6.99
CA CYS A 39 8.58 2.47 -8.24
C CYS A 39 10.06 2.69 -7.94
N ALA A 40 10.94 1.90 -8.54
CA ALA A 40 12.38 2.01 -8.39
C ALA A 40 13.10 1.91 -9.74
N TYR A 41 14.26 2.55 -9.83
CA TYR A 41 15.16 2.40 -10.98
C TYR A 41 16.43 1.67 -10.55
N ALA A 42 16.72 0.57 -11.25
CA ALA A 42 17.90 -0.24 -11.04
C ALA A 42 18.87 -0.15 -12.22
N THR A 43 20.15 -0.03 -11.93
CA THR A 43 21.27 -0.12 -12.87
C THR A 43 22.33 -1.06 -12.31
N SER A 44 23.38 -1.34 -13.10
CA SER A 44 24.55 -2.08 -12.61
C SER A 44 25.28 -1.38 -11.46
N LYS A 45 25.11 -0.06 -11.31
CA LYS A 45 25.77 0.75 -10.26
C LYS A 45 24.95 0.87 -8.97
N GLY A 46 23.70 0.41 -8.95
CA GLY A 46 22.84 0.53 -7.78
C GLY A 46 21.38 0.72 -8.11
N ARG A 47 20.61 1.02 -7.06
CA ARG A 47 19.14 1.12 -7.07
C ARG A 47 18.71 2.39 -6.34
N THR A 48 17.66 3.04 -6.83
CA THR A 48 17.05 4.18 -6.14
C THR A 48 15.52 4.08 -6.20
N SER A 49 14.86 4.48 -5.12
CA SER A 49 13.41 4.64 -5.09
C SER A 49 13.04 5.90 -5.87
N ILE A 50 12.09 5.79 -6.79
CA ILE A 50 11.55 6.92 -7.55
C ILE A 50 10.29 7.44 -6.86
N ASP A 51 9.33 6.55 -6.62
CA ASP A 51 8.00 6.95 -6.17
C ASP A 51 7.34 5.86 -5.32
N ARG A 52 6.29 6.24 -4.61
CA ARG A 52 5.46 5.37 -3.79
C ARG A 52 4.04 5.90 -3.72
N GLU A 53 3.06 5.02 -3.91
CA GLU A 53 1.65 5.36 -3.78
C GLU A 53 0.93 4.35 -2.88
N LEU A 54 -0.08 4.81 -2.14
CA LEU A 54 -0.91 3.93 -1.31
C LEU A 54 -2.11 3.45 -2.12
N CYS A 55 -2.30 2.13 -2.23
CA CYS A 55 -3.52 1.59 -2.79
C CYS A 55 -4.67 1.79 -1.80
N LEU A 56 -5.72 2.50 -2.22
CA LEU A 56 -6.94 2.69 -1.44
C LEU A 56 -8.05 1.78 -1.98
N PRO A 57 -8.52 0.80 -1.19
CA PRO A 57 -9.62 -0.06 -1.57
C PRO A 57 -10.91 0.69 -1.81
N LYS A 58 -11.79 0.15 -2.67
CA LYS A 58 -13.12 0.72 -2.92
C LYS A 58 -13.95 0.89 -1.64
N SER A 59 -13.80 -0.03 -0.71
CA SER A 59 -14.45 0.00 0.62
C SER A 59 -14.01 1.20 1.47
N TRP A 60 -12.77 1.68 1.28
CA TRP A 60 -12.22 2.84 1.98
C TRP A 60 -12.76 4.14 1.39
N ILE A 61 -12.66 4.31 0.07
CA ILE A 61 -13.11 5.55 -0.59
C ILE A 61 -14.63 5.75 -0.51
N ALA A 62 -15.39 4.66 -0.32
CA ALA A 62 -16.83 4.71 -0.06
C ALA A 62 -17.18 5.21 1.36
N ASP A 63 -16.24 5.14 2.32
CA ASP A 63 -16.41 5.62 3.69
C ASP A 63 -15.66 6.95 3.89
N ARG A 64 -16.32 8.06 3.56
CA ARG A 64 -15.71 9.41 3.60
C ARG A 64 -15.34 9.85 5.01
N ASP A 65 -16.05 9.41 6.04
CA ASP A 65 -15.71 9.73 7.43
C ASP A 65 -14.42 9.01 7.86
N ARG A 66 -14.24 7.76 7.45
CA ARG A 66 -13.00 7.03 7.64
C ARG A 66 -11.84 7.64 6.88
N CYS A 67 -12.03 8.02 5.61
CA CYS A 67 -11.04 8.76 4.83
C CYS A 67 -10.59 10.05 5.55
N ARG A 68 -11.55 10.88 5.98
CA ARG A 68 -11.26 12.14 6.66
C ARG A 68 -10.47 11.93 7.96
N LYS A 69 -10.83 10.94 8.77
CA LYS A 69 -10.10 10.57 9.99
C LYS A 69 -8.65 10.14 9.73
N ALA A 70 -8.36 9.63 8.53
CA ALA A 70 -7.03 9.21 8.11
C ALA A 70 -6.31 10.24 7.21
N ALA A 71 -6.88 11.45 7.06
CA ALA A 71 -6.40 12.51 6.17
C ALA A 71 -6.25 12.08 4.69
N VAL A 72 -7.10 11.17 4.24
CA VAL A 72 -7.24 10.83 2.82
C VAL A 72 -8.14 11.89 2.15
N PRO A 73 -7.71 12.51 1.03
CA PRO A 73 -8.49 13.52 0.29
C PRO A 73 -9.91 13.10 -0.10
#